data_AF-A0A939X1P9-F1
#
_entry.id   AF-A0A939X1P9-F1
#
_cell.length_a   1.000
_cell.length_b   1.000
_cell.length_c   1.000
_cell.angle_alpha   90.00
_cell.angle_beta   90.00
_cell.angle_gamma   90.00
#
_symmetry.space_group_name_H-M   'P 1'
#
loop_
_entity.id
_entity.type
_entity.pdbx_description
1 polymer ?
#
loop_
_entity_poly.entity_id
_entity_poly.type
_entity_poly.pdbx_seq_one_letter_code
_entity_poly.pdbx_strand_id
1 'polypeptide(L)'
;MEITDEIKNEEYSEEKQNDIFYTLLSGKTYKETVETSRGNFVLKFPKQKDVMQIDRRVALMRGGVPAESFDAIANFNLQKVATLDVMVESGPKWYDNLKSKNPNFSWGDMPDGNFIDEVYSKAYTFRAEVQRKLGGDEEKTADKVSDGESVPADVDNGLFSGVAGKSERV
;
A
#
# COMPACT_ATOMS: atom_id res chain seq x y z
N MET A 1 3.51 -16.49 -34.84
CA MET A 1 3.54 -15.02 -34.88
C MET A 1 4.34 -14.61 -33.66
N GLU A 2 5.62 -14.31 -33.85
CA GLU A 2 6.51 -13.84 -32.79
C GLU A 2 6.42 -12.33 -32.77
N ILE A 3 6.01 -11.76 -31.63
CA ILE A 3 6.13 -10.32 -31.38
C ILE A 3 7.29 -10.20 -30.40
N THR A 4 8.51 -10.19 -30.94
CA THR A 4 9.70 -9.71 -30.24
C THR A 4 9.87 -8.25 -30.59
N ASP A 5 9.13 -7.40 -29.90
CA ASP A 5 9.50 -5.99 -29.75
C ASP A 5 9.99 -5.82 -28.31
N GLU A 6 11.29 -6.02 -28.12
CA GLU A 6 11.99 -5.57 -26.95
C GLU A 6 11.65 -4.09 -26.76
N ILE A 7 11.02 -3.75 -25.63
CA ILE A 7 10.71 -2.38 -25.26
C ILE A 7 12.03 -1.61 -25.30
N LYS A 8 12.21 -0.76 -26.32
CA LYS A 8 13.37 0.12 -26.43
C LYS A 8 13.46 0.92 -25.14
N ASN A 9 14.54 0.72 -24.39
CA ASN A 9 14.93 1.62 -23.30
C ASN A 9 15.28 2.97 -23.93
N GLU A 10 14.28 3.82 -24.13
CA GLU A 10 14.54 5.24 -24.25
C GLU A 10 15.17 5.69 -22.93
N GLU A 11 16.43 6.13 -22.98
CA GLU A 11 17.10 6.73 -21.83
C GLU A 11 16.33 8.01 -21.45
N TYR A 12 15.44 7.90 -20.47
CA TYR A 12 14.77 9.04 -19.87
C TYR A 12 15.83 9.99 -19.28
N SER A 13 15.58 11.30 -19.33
CA SER A 13 16.46 12.30 -18.68
C SER A 13 16.67 11.97 -17.20
N GLU A 14 17.82 12.32 -16.62
CA GLU A 14 18.13 12.05 -15.20
C GLU A 14 17.03 12.55 -14.25
N GLU A 15 16.38 13.67 -14.59
CA GLU A 15 15.23 14.22 -13.86
C GLU A 15 13.99 13.32 -13.91
N LYS A 16 13.69 12.71 -15.06
CA LYS A 16 12.60 11.73 -15.20
C LYS A 16 12.95 10.38 -14.58
N GLN A 17 14.22 10.01 -14.53
CA GLN A 17 14.65 8.80 -13.82
C GLN A 17 14.53 8.96 -12.29
N ASN A 18 14.69 10.18 -11.77
CA ASN A 18 14.51 10.51 -10.36
C ASN A 18 13.04 10.68 -9.94
N ASP A 19 12.11 10.73 -10.90
CA ASP A 19 10.69 10.69 -10.63
C ASP A 19 10.28 9.29 -10.14
N ILE A 20 9.62 9.26 -8.97
CA ILE A 20 9.11 8.06 -8.32
C ILE A 20 8.15 7.32 -9.25
N PHE A 21 7.38 8.03 -10.07
CA PHE A 21 6.45 7.44 -11.02
C PHE A 21 7.18 6.58 -12.06
N TYR A 22 8.21 7.13 -12.72
CA TYR A 22 9.01 6.39 -13.70
C TYR A 22 9.86 5.28 -13.06
N THR A 23 10.35 5.48 -11.82
CA THR A 23 11.03 4.42 -11.06
C THR A 23 10.09 3.22 -10.81
N LEU A 24 8.83 3.47 -10.48
CA LEU A 24 7.85 2.39 -10.26
C LEU A 24 7.44 1.71 -11.58
N LEU A 25 7.27 2.47 -12.66
CA LEU A 25 6.91 1.96 -13.99
C LEU A 25 8.02 1.15 -14.65
N SER A 26 9.29 1.54 -14.48
CA SER A 26 10.47 0.82 -14.98
C SER A 26 10.73 -0.53 -14.29
N GLY A 27 9.81 -0.98 -13.43
CA GLY A 27 9.90 -2.26 -12.74
C GLY A 27 10.72 -2.20 -11.44
N LYS A 28 11.49 -1.14 -11.19
CA LYS A 28 12.22 -0.94 -9.92
C LYS A 28 11.25 -0.73 -8.75
N THR A 29 11.69 -1.09 -7.55
CA THR A 29 10.89 -0.98 -6.33
C THR A 29 11.42 0.17 -5.50
N TYR A 30 10.57 1.13 -5.14
CA TYR A 30 10.93 2.20 -4.21
C TYR A 30 11.02 1.62 -2.80
N LYS A 31 12.10 1.94 -2.09
CA LYS A 31 12.38 1.41 -0.75
C LYS A 31 12.79 2.55 0.17
N GLU A 32 12.42 2.42 1.44
CA GLU A 32 12.81 3.37 2.48
C GLU A 32 13.21 2.63 3.75
N THR A 33 14.21 3.15 4.44
CA THR A 33 14.62 2.62 5.74
C THR A 33 13.91 3.39 6.83
N VAL A 34 13.12 2.69 7.65
CA VAL A 34 12.42 3.26 8.81
C VAL A 34 13.09 2.81 10.10
N GLU A 35 13.35 3.75 10.99
CA GLU A 35 13.84 3.45 12.35
C GLU A 35 12.69 3.00 13.23
N THR A 36 12.88 2.00 14.09
CA THR A 36 11.88 1.52 15.05
C THR A 36 12.52 1.32 16.42
N SER A 37 11.71 1.10 17.46
CA SER A 37 12.16 0.74 18.80
C SER A 37 13.10 -0.48 18.86
N ARG A 38 13.05 -1.35 17.84
CA ARG A 38 13.87 -2.59 17.76
C ARG A 38 14.89 -2.58 16.62
N GLY A 39 15.15 -1.42 16.02
CA GLY A 39 16.15 -1.22 14.96
C GLY A 39 15.57 -0.78 13.62
N ASN A 40 16.39 -0.78 12.59
CA ASN A 40 16.03 -0.24 11.28
C ASN A 40 15.45 -1.32 10.36
N PHE A 41 14.31 -1.02 9.75
CA PHE A 41 13.65 -1.88 8.78
C PHE A 41 13.65 -1.24 7.39
N VAL A 42 13.84 -2.05 6.36
CA VAL A 42 13.71 -1.61 4.97
C VAL A 42 12.33 -2.01 4.47
N LEU A 43 11.54 -1.01 4.13
CA LEU A 43 10.20 -1.16 3.59
C LEU A 43 10.24 -0.98 2.08
N LYS A 44 9.46 -1.78 1.36
CA LYS A 44 9.20 -1.59 -0.07
C LYS A 44 7.81 -0.98 -0.30
N PHE A 45 7.71 -0.08 -1.27
CA PHE A 45 6.42 0.47 -1.68
C PHE A 45 5.59 -0.63 -2.36
N PRO A 46 4.37 -0.92 -1.88
CA PRO A 46 3.55 -1.99 -2.44
C PRO A 46 2.99 -1.56 -3.79
N LYS A 47 3.34 -2.29 -4.86
CA LYS A 47 2.68 -2.15 -6.17
C LYS A 47 1.32 -2.85 -6.12
N GLN A 48 0.49 -2.67 -7.14
CA GLN A 48 -0.83 -3.32 -7.20
C GLN A 48 -0.76 -4.85 -7.05
N LYS A 49 0.29 -5.50 -7.60
CA LYS A 49 0.54 -6.94 -7.40
C LYS A 49 0.78 -7.32 -5.93
N ASP A 50 1.45 -6.45 -5.18
CA ASP A 50 1.73 -6.65 -3.76
C ASP A 50 0.45 -6.44 -2.94
N VAL A 51 -0.40 -5.46 -3.30
CA VAL A 51 -1.73 -5.28 -2.70
C VAL A 51 -2.59 -6.52 -2.88
N MET A 52 -2.65 -7.08 -4.09
CA MET A 52 -3.35 -8.35 -4.34
C MET A 52 -2.76 -9.51 -3.53
N GLN A 53 -1.44 -9.51 -3.27
CA GLN A 53 -0.80 -10.51 -2.42
C GLN A 53 -1.20 -10.35 -0.94
N ILE A 54 -1.33 -9.10 -0.46
CA ILE A 54 -1.85 -8.80 0.88
C ILE A 54 -3.28 -9.35 1.02
N ASP A 55 -4.17 -9.06 0.06
CA ASP A 55 -5.56 -9.53 0.10
C ASP A 55 -5.64 -11.07 0.10
N ARG A 56 -4.82 -11.73 -0.72
CA ARG A 56 -4.71 -13.19 -0.73
C ARG A 56 -4.24 -13.74 0.62
N ARG A 57 -3.27 -13.09 1.27
CA ARG A 57 -2.80 -13.48 2.61
C ARG A 57 -3.91 -13.34 3.64
N VAL A 58 -4.67 -12.25 3.63
CA VAL A 58 -5.81 -12.07 4.53
C VAL A 58 -6.85 -13.17 4.33
N ALA A 59 -7.19 -13.49 3.08
CA ALA A 59 -8.12 -14.59 2.78
C ALA A 59 -7.61 -15.95 3.31
N LEU A 60 -6.31 -16.23 3.19
CA LEU A 60 -5.69 -17.44 3.76
C LEU A 60 -5.78 -17.45 5.29
N MET A 61 -5.49 -16.32 5.95
CA MET A 61 -5.58 -16.22 7.42
C MET A 61 -7.01 -16.42 7.94
N ARG A 62 -8.03 -16.03 7.16
CA ARG A 62 -9.44 -16.29 7.50
C ARG A 62 -9.82 -17.76 7.42
N GLY A 63 -9.02 -18.62 6.78
CA GLY A 63 -9.23 -20.07 6.78
C GLY A 63 -10.58 -20.50 6.16
N GLY A 64 -11.09 -19.75 5.19
CA GLY A 64 -12.39 -20.03 4.56
C GLY A 64 -13.61 -19.45 5.30
N VAL A 65 -13.39 -18.73 6.41
CA VAL A 65 -14.45 -18.02 7.12
C VAL A 65 -14.73 -16.67 6.43
N PRO A 66 -16.00 -16.29 6.20
CA PRO A 66 -16.36 -15.00 5.60
C PRO A 66 -15.88 -13.80 6.43
N ALA A 67 -15.57 -12.69 5.77
CA ALA A 67 -15.05 -11.48 6.43
C ALA A 67 -16.02 -10.90 7.46
N GLU A 68 -17.32 -11.06 7.21
CA GLU A 68 -18.44 -10.62 8.03
C GLU A 68 -18.53 -11.37 9.37
N SER A 69 -17.85 -12.52 9.47
CA SER A 69 -17.76 -13.29 10.72
C SER A 69 -16.71 -12.75 11.68
N PHE A 70 -15.88 -11.80 11.24
CA PHE A 70 -14.86 -11.15 12.06
C PHE A 70 -15.30 -9.73 12.38
N ASP A 71 -15.04 -9.26 13.60
CA ASP A 71 -15.24 -7.85 13.92
C ASP A 71 -14.23 -6.95 13.16
N ALA A 72 -14.46 -5.64 13.22
CA ALA A 72 -13.62 -4.67 12.52
C ALA A 72 -12.15 -4.70 12.98
N ILE A 73 -11.91 -4.95 14.28
CA ILE A 73 -10.57 -4.97 14.86
C ILE A 73 -9.82 -6.21 14.42
N ALA A 74 -10.46 -7.38 14.43
CA ALA A 74 -9.92 -8.63 13.95
C ALA A 74 -9.58 -8.53 12.46
N ASN A 75 -10.50 -8.03 11.63
CA ASN A 75 -10.23 -7.79 10.21
C ASN A 75 -9.06 -6.82 9.99
N PHE A 76 -9.00 -5.73 10.75
CA PHE A 76 -7.89 -4.78 10.68
C PHE A 76 -6.55 -5.42 11.08
N ASN A 77 -6.53 -6.24 12.13
CA ASN A 77 -5.33 -6.95 12.56
C ASN A 77 -4.80 -7.94 11.51
N LEU A 78 -5.70 -8.66 10.82
CA LEU A 78 -5.33 -9.52 9.70
C LEU A 78 -4.71 -8.72 8.56
N GLN A 79 -5.32 -7.59 8.20
CA GLN A 79 -4.79 -6.69 7.17
C GLN A 79 -3.42 -6.14 7.54
N LYS A 80 -3.25 -5.71 8.80
CA LYS A 80 -1.99 -5.19 9.34
C LYS A 80 -0.87 -6.22 9.21
N VAL A 81 -1.08 -7.44 9.69
CA VAL A 81 -0.11 -8.55 9.58
C VAL A 81 0.21 -8.85 8.12
N ALA A 82 -0.81 -9.01 7.27
CA ALA A 82 -0.62 -9.31 5.85
C ALA A 82 0.17 -8.21 5.13
N THR A 83 -0.07 -6.96 5.49
CA THR A 83 0.63 -5.81 4.93
C THR A 83 2.11 -5.84 5.27
N LEU A 84 2.44 -6.06 6.55
CA LEU A 84 3.83 -6.14 7.00
C LEU A 84 4.58 -7.34 6.40
N ASP A 85 3.91 -8.49 6.27
CA ASP A 85 4.45 -9.68 5.60
C ASP A 85 4.87 -9.44 4.16
N VAL A 86 4.27 -8.44 3.51
CA VAL A 86 4.55 -8.09 2.12
C VAL A 86 5.50 -6.90 2.04
N MET A 87 5.28 -5.84 2.82
CA MET A 87 6.03 -4.59 2.70
C MET A 87 7.40 -4.62 3.37
N VAL A 88 7.63 -5.42 4.41
CA VAL A 88 8.92 -5.50 5.08
C VAL A 88 9.86 -6.42 4.30
N GLU A 89 10.93 -5.87 3.75
CA GLU A 89 11.88 -6.63 2.95
C GLU A 89 13.07 -7.14 3.77
N SER A 90 13.63 -6.30 4.62
CA SER A 90 14.72 -6.66 5.54
C SER A 90 14.64 -5.84 6.81
N GLY A 91 15.41 -6.24 7.81
CA GLY A 91 15.35 -5.63 9.13
C GLY A 91 16.68 -5.62 9.86
N PRO A 92 16.66 -5.33 11.17
CA PRO A 92 17.82 -5.49 12.02
C PRO A 92 18.28 -6.96 12.02
N LYS A 93 19.55 -7.21 12.40
CA LYS A 93 20.16 -8.55 12.36
C LYS A 93 19.32 -9.67 12.99
N TRP A 94 18.59 -9.37 14.06
CA TRP A 94 17.73 -10.37 14.70
C TRP A 94 16.55 -10.79 13.81
N TYR A 95 15.99 -9.86 13.03
CA TYR A 95 14.88 -10.11 12.11
C TYR A 95 15.37 -10.92 10.90
N ASP A 96 16.49 -10.51 10.29
CA ASP A 96 17.06 -11.24 9.15
C ASP A 96 17.51 -12.65 9.55
N ASN A 97 18.07 -12.81 10.76
CA ASN A 97 18.39 -14.11 11.33
C ASN A 97 17.13 -14.95 11.61
N LEU A 98 16.03 -14.32 12.01
CA LEU A 98 14.75 -15.00 12.21
C LEU A 98 14.17 -15.49 10.87
N LYS A 99 14.16 -14.63 9.84
CA LYS A 99 13.69 -14.99 8.49
C LYS A 99 14.54 -16.08 7.84
N SER A 100 15.85 -16.11 8.09
CA SER A 100 16.71 -17.18 7.55
C SER A 100 16.51 -18.53 8.25
N LYS A 101 16.22 -18.53 9.56
CA LYS A 101 15.92 -19.77 10.31
C LYS A 101 14.49 -20.25 10.13
N ASN A 102 13.54 -19.33 9.99
CA ASN A 102 12.13 -19.60 9.74
C ASN A 102 11.68 -18.85 8.47
N PRO A 103 11.83 -19.46 7.29
CA PRO A 103 11.43 -18.85 6.02
C PRO A 103 9.93 -18.50 5.96
N ASN A 104 9.11 -19.22 6.73
CA ASN A 104 7.66 -19.05 6.78
C ASN A 104 7.20 -18.09 7.89
N PHE A 105 8.13 -17.42 8.58
CA PHE A 105 7.80 -16.42 9.59
C PHE A 105 6.82 -15.39 9.01
N SER A 106 5.72 -15.19 9.74
CA SER A 106 4.75 -14.12 9.53
C SER A 106 4.83 -13.13 10.68
N TRP A 107 4.52 -11.87 10.42
CA TRP A 107 4.27 -10.87 11.47
C TRP A 107 3.12 -11.27 12.41
N GLY A 108 2.29 -12.25 12.04
CA GLY A 108 1.32 -12.88 12.95
C GLY A 108 1.97 -13.72 14.06
N ASP A 109 3.22 -14.15 13.88
CA ASP A 109 4.00 -14.86 14.90
C ASP A 109 4.71 -13.90 15.87
N MET A 110 4.65 -12.59 15.64
CA MET A 110 5.27 -11.58 16.51
C MET A 110 4.44 -11.42 17.80
N PRO A 111 5.01 -11.69 18.99
CA PRO A 111 4.24 -11.66 20.23
C PRO A 111 3.94 -10.24 20.74
N ASP A 112 4.66 -9.23 20.24
CA ASP A 112 4.56 -7.85 20.70
C ASP A 112 3.62 -7.05 19.78
N GLY A 113 2.34 -7.00 20.14
CA GLY A 113 1.31 -6.28 19.36
C GLY A 113 1.60 -4.78 19.19
N ASN A 114 2.15 -4.13 20.22
CA ASN A 114 2.51 -2.71 20.15
C ASN A 114 3.64 -2.47 19.14
N PHE A 115 4.60 -3.39 19.07
CA PHE A 115 5.66 -3.32 18.07
C PHE A 115 5.11 -3.54 16.64
N ILE A 116 4.14 -4.44 16.45
CA ILE A 116 3.45 -4.59 15.16
C ILE A 116 2.77 -3.27 14.77
N ASP A 117 2.08 -2.62 15.70
CA ASP A 117 1.42 -1.34 15.46
C ASP A 117 2.41 -0.23 15.09
N GLU A 118 3.56 -0.16 15.77
CA GLU A 118 4.63 0.79 15.45
C GLU A 118 5.14 0.62 14.01
N VAL A 119 5.50 -0.62 13.63
CA VAL A 119 6.05 -0.91 12.30
C VAL A 119 4.99 -0.66 11.23
N TYR A 120 3.73 -1.06 11.49
CA TYR A 120 2.63 -0.82 10.56
C TYR A 120 2.34 0.67 10.36
N SER A 121 2.33 1.45 11.45
CA SER A 121 2.15 2.90 11.37
C SER A 121 3.20 3.55 10.46
N LYS A 122 4.47 3.19 10.64
CA LYS A 122 5.57 3.68 9.78
C LYS A 122 5.42 3.20 8.33
N ALA A 123 5.02 1.96 8.12
CA ALA A 123 4.76 1.43 6.78
C ALA A 123 3.60 2.15 6.07
N TYR A 124 2.55 2.47 6.81
CA TYR A 124 1.41 3.22 6.30
C TYR A 124 1.79 4.66 5.96
N THR A 125 2.51 5.35 6.83
CA THR A 125 3.04 6.70 6.58
C THR A 125 3.92 6.73 5.34
N PHE A 126 4.88 5.80 5.24
CA PHE A 126 5.71 5.64 4.05
C PHE A 126 4.88 5.48 2.77
N ARG A 127 3.88 4.59 2.78
CA ARG A 127 2.98 4.41 1.63
C ARG A 127 2.23 5.71 1.29
N ALA A 128 1.69 6.39 2.28
CA ALA A 128 0.94 7.64 2.09
C ALA A 128 1.83 8.76 1.52
N GLU A 129 3.06 8.89 2.00
CA GLU A 129 4.01 9.88 1.49
C GLU A 129 4.39 9.62 0.04
N VAL A 130 4.65 8.36 -0.32
CA VAL A 130 4.92 7.97 -1.70
C VAL A 130 3.70 8.23 -2.59
N GLN A 131 2.50 7.90 -2.13
CA GLN A 131 1.26 8.19 -2.88
C GLN A 131 1.04 9.69 -3.09
N ARG A 132 1.30 10.53 -2.09
CA ARG A 132 1.23 11.98 -2.24
C ARG A 132 2.23 12.49 -3.28
N LYS A 133 3.47 12.00 -3.24
CA LYS A 133 4.49 12.35 -4.25
C LYS A 133 4.11 11.90 -5.66
N LEU A 134 3.37 10.79 -5.79
CA LEU A 134 2.86 10.29 -7.07
C LEU A 134 1.67 11.10 -7.61
N GLY A 135 0.84 11.65 -6.74
CA GLY A 135 -0.31 12.48 -7.12
C GLY A 135 0.07 13.84 -7.71
N GLY A 136 1.35 14.24 -7.61
CA GLY A 136 1.80 15.58 -7.95
C GLY A 136 1.34 16.62 -6.92
N ASP A 137 2.10 17.69 -6.74
CA ASP A 137 1.61 18.86 -6.02
C ASP A 137 0.52 19.51 -6.89
N GLU A 138 -0.75 19.13 -6.71
CA GLU A 138 -1.92 19.81 -7.30
C GLU A 138 -2.08 21.27 -6.80
N GLU A 139 -1.13 21.80 -6.03
CA GLU A 139 -1.15 23.15 -5.47
C GLU A 139 -0.58 24.25 -6.39
N LYS A 140 -0.20 23.95 -7.65
CA LYS A 140 0.35 24.95 -8.59
C LYS A 140 -0.41 25.19 -9.89
N THR A 141 -1.73 24.94 -9.90
CA THR A 141 -2.62 25.40 -10.98
C THR A 141 -3.92 26.04 -10.48
N ALA A 142 -4.02 26.40 -9.20
CA ALA A 142 -5.16 27.14 -8.65
C ALA A 142 -4.98 28.66 -8.74
N ASP A 143 -4.38 29.16 -9.82
CA ASP A 143 -4.33 30.60 -10.10
C ASP A 143 -5.00 30.87 -11.45
N LYS A 144 -6.24 31.38 -11.35
CA LYS A 144 -7.11 31.96 -12.39
C LYS A 144 -7.76 31.02 -13.42
N VAL A 145 -8.93 30.48 -13.08
CA VAL A 145 -10.12 30.64 -13.94
C VAL A 145 -11.34 30.92 -13.04
N SER A 146 -12.07 31.97 -13.39
CA SER A 146 -13.19 32.58 -12.68
C SER A 146 -14.40 31.66 -12.50
N ASP A 147 -15.13 31.89 -11.40
CA ASP A 147 -16.50 31.42 -11.14
C ASP A 147 -17.38 31.46 -12.40
N GLY A 148 -17.97 30.32 -12.74
CA GLY A 148 -18.96 30.22 -13.80
C GLY A 148 -19.28 28.78 -14.19
N GLU A 149 -20.50 28.36 -13.83
CA GLU A 149 -21.23 27.19 -14.32
C GLU A 149 -21.03 25.87 -13.53
N SER A 150 -22.09 25.50 -12.80
CA SER A 150 -22.17 24.29 -11.99
C SER A 150 -22.03 23.05 -12.87
N VAL A 151 -20.95 22.31 -12.69
CA VAL A 151 -20.84 20.94 -13.23
C VAL A 151 -21.72 20.02 -12.36
N PRO A 152 -22.60 19.20 -12.97
CA PRO A 152 -23.47 18.29 -12.23
C PRO A 152 -22.67 17.36 -11.32
N ALA A 153 -23.10 17.23 -10.07
CA ALA A 153 -22.54 16.34 -9.07
C ALA A 153 -22.94 14.87 -9.34
N ASP A 154 -22.58 14.34 -10.51
CA ASP A 154 -22.66 12.92 -10.84
C ASP A 154 -21.26 12.40 -11.21
N VAL A 155 -20.44 12.21 -10.17
CA VAL A 155 -19.40 11.19 -10.21
C VAL A 155 -20.08 9.87 -9.88
N ASP A 156 -20.38 9.14 -10.95
CA ASP A 156 -20.95 7.80 -10.94
C ASP A 156 -20.22 6.89 -9.95
N ASN A 157 -20.90 6.59 -8.84
CA ASN A 157 -20.48 5.66 -7.80
C ASN A 157 -20.51 4.22 -8.34
N GLY A 158 -19.55 3.88 -9.18
CA GLY A 158 -19.30 2.51 -9.62
C GLY A 158 -18.79 1.65 -8.47
N LEU A 159 -19.73 1.03 -7.74
CA LEU A 159 -19.75 -0.31 -7.11
C LEU A 159 -20.50 -0.37 -5.76
N PHE A 160 -21.25 0.66 -5.37
CA PHE A 160 -22.19 0.61 -4.23
C PHE A 160 -23.52 1.31 -4.53
N SER A 161 -24.10 1.06 -5.71
CA SER A 161 -25.49 1.43 -6.00
C SER A 161 -26.44 0.40 -5.37
N GLY A 162 -26.75 0.51 -4.08
CA GLY A 162 -27.64 -0.50 -3.49
C GLY A 162 -28.11 -0.37 -2.04
N VAL A 163 -27.75 0.65 -1.28
CA VAL A 163 -28.33 0.84 0.07
C VAL A 163 -28.75 2.29 0.26
N ALA A 164 -30.00 2.58 -0.11
CA ALA A 164 -30.67 3.81 0.27
C ALA A 164 -31.06 3.74 1.75
N GLY A 165 -30.22 4.31 2.61
CA GLY A 165 -30.60 4.59 4.00
C GLY A 165 -31.61 5.74 4.05
N LYS A 166 -32.90 5.42 4.16
CA LYS A 166 -33.92 6.41 4.56
C LYS A 166 -33.62 6.86 5.99
N SER A 167 -33.13 8.08 6.18
CA SER A 167 -33.24 8.76 7.47
C SER A 167 -34.57 9.52 7.51
N GLU A 168 -35.59 8.92 8.08
CA GLU A 168 -36.79 9.66 8.49
C GLU A 168 -36.56 10.13 9.93
N ARG A 169 -36.45 11.45 10.11
CA ARG A 169 -36.47 12.09 11.43
C ARG A 169 -37.93 12.18 11.87
N VAL A 170 -38.27 11.57 13.00
CA VAL A 170 -39.39 11.97 13.86
C VAL A 170 -38.85 12.10 15.28
#